data_AF-A0A2M9BPJ3-F1
#
_entry.id   AF-A0A2M9BPJ3-F1
#
_cell.length_a   1.000
_cell.length_b   1.000
_cell.length_c   1.000
_cell.angle_alpha   90.00
_cell.angle_beta   90.00
_cell.angle_gamma   90.00
#
_symmetry.space_group_name_H-M   'P 1'
#
loop_
_entity.id
_entity.type
_entity.pdbx_description
1 polymer ?
#
loop_
_entity_poly.entity_id
_entity_poly.type
_entity_poly.pdbx_seq_one_letter_code
_entity_poly.pdbx_strand_id
1 'polypeptide(L)'
;MQLFIHEVGRKGAARDFPKTIEKEISIDDIKRYAPTHLRDEIVSELEKAFPSGSLHAWGVPEGAASTIRQLAIGDVMLLIRTISEDGDIPYMCNVRSIWKEKMEDLSNALWGSYHFPYVFFCSVNKIDLTWTKFKEDVSYEPIYRPGGYVVRVNKKRFNKYGGEATYVAKLLNSNSLYLTAKGEKKVEISSDTLVAIYFEVGKVYHRQRDIHALYGGQDQGGMSTPARYPDIFLFTGEVGKIYGYKDGFRPDGVFYYTGEGQKGDMKMSNSNKALRDHASLGKRVHLFETSKEIGKGYARYMGQAFCLGHHKEERVDIDGKLRMAIVFELDVDTSDEEETIFSMQEPFVQYSSVSKKSGKLLGELRKKAVEKASKDATPQQKRQNVFVRSKAIKDYVLKRANGVCEGCGNKAPFITKKQEPYLEPHHTTRIADGGPDHPEHVIALCPSCHRRAHYAIDAQEYNHKLIDKLKIIEV
;
A
#
# COMPACT_ATOMS: atom_id res chain seq x y z
N MET A 1 0.33 7.07 -2.34
CA MET A 1 1.04 8.11 -3.08
C MET A 1 1.03 7.77 -4.56
N GLN A 2 0.52 8.68 -5.37
CA GLN A 2 0.55 8.68 -6.83
C GLN A 2 1.50 9.78 -7.30
N LEU A 3 2.06 9.63 -8.50
CA LEU A 3 2.89 10.64 -9.14
C LEU A 3 2.14 11.26 -10.32
N PHE A 4 2.06 12.58 -10.32
CA PHE A 4 1.51 13.39 -11.38
C PHE A 4 2.60 14.23 -12.02
N ILE A 5 2.43 14.54 -13.30
CA ILE A 5 3.26 15.50 -14.04
C ILE A 5 2.37 16.63 -14.55
N HIS A 6 2.89 17.84 -14.56
CA HIS A 6 2.25 19.01 -15.16
C HIS A 6 3.25 19.73 -16.04
N GLU A 7 2.99 19.78 -17.34
CA GLU A 7 3.75 20.61 -18.27
C GLU A 7 3.26 22.05 -18.22
N VAL A 8 4.11 22.92 -17.65
CA VAL A 8 3.80 24.34 -17.43
C VAL A 8 4.25 25.20 -18.61
N GLY A 9 5.32 24.78 -19.29
CA GLY A 9 5.96 25.53 -20.36
C GLY A 9 6.77 26.73 -19.86
N ARG A 10 7.81 27.13 -20.61
CA ARG A 10 8.78 28.16 -20.15
C ARG A 10 8.12 29.47 -19.72
N LYS A 11 7.14 29.93 -20.49
CA LYS A 11 6.41 31.17 -20.21
C LYS A 11 5.57 31.06 -18.94
N GLY A 12 4.85 29.95 -18.75
CA GLY A 12 4.05 29.70 -17.55
C GLY A 12 4.95 29.55 -16.32
N ALA A 13 6.02 28.77 -16.43
CA ALA A 13 6.99 28.57 -15.36
C ALA A 13 7.63 29.89 -14.90
N ALA A 14 8.10 30.73 -15.83
CA ALA A 14 8.68 32.04 -15.53
C ALA A 14 7.67 33.01 -14.88
N ARG A 15 6.39 32.85 -15.20
CA ARG A 15 5.30 33.68 -14.66
C ARG A 15 4.84 33.21 -13.28
N ASP A 16 4.72 31.91 -13.07
CA ASP A 16 3.94 31.34 -11.96
C ASP A 16 4.80 30.70 -10.86
N PHE A 17 5.98 30.16 -11.18
CA PHE A 17 6.87 29.60 -10.15
C PHE A 17 7.34 30.63 -9.12
N PRO A 18 7.78 31.85 -9.51
CA PRO A 18 8.24 32.87 -8.56
C PRO A 18 7.16 33.31 -7.55
N LYS A 19 5.88 33.13 -7.90
CA LYS A 19 4.75 33.57 -7.07
C LYS A 19 4.41 32.59 -5.96
N THR A 20 4.51 31.28 -6.24
CA THR A 20 3.84 30.26 -5.43
C THR A 20 4.66 28.98 -5.18
N ILE A 21 5.76 28.77 -5.92
CA ILE A 21 6.65 27.60 -5.81
C ILE A 21 8.05 27.99 -5.32
N GLU A 22 8.57 29.16 -5.72
CA GLU A 22 9.87 29.67 -5.29
C GLU A 22 9.77 30.63 -4.11
N LYS A 23 8.53 30.97 -3.74
CA LYS A 23 8.19 31.87 -2.65
C LYS A 23 7.11 31.22 -1.79
N GLU A 24 7.32 31.23 -0.49
CA GLU A 24 6.32 30.82 0.49
C GLU A 24 5.20 31.85 0.63
N ILE A 25 4.00 31.36 0.89
CA ILE A 25 2.77 32.11 1.11
C ILE A 25 2.34 31.87 2.55
N SER A 26 1.90 32.94 3.24
CA SER A 26 1.39 32.81 4.60
C SER A 26 -0.03 32.22 4.62
N ILE A 27 -0.36 31.46 5.67
CA ILE A 27 -1.74 30.99 5.87
C ILE A 27 -2.72 32.17 5.97
N ASP A 28 -2.29 33.31 6.54
CA ASP A 28 -3.09 34.53 6.60
C ASP A 28 -3.45 35.09 5.22
N ASP A 29 -2.53 35.01 4.25
CA ASP A 29 -2.81 35.41 2.87
C ASP A 29 -3.83 34.46 2.23
N ILE A 30 -3.74 33.15 2.48
CA ILE A 30 -4.75 32.19 2.02
C ILE A 30 -6.12 32.49 2.64
N LYS A 31 -6.17 32.75 3.95
CA LYS A 31 -7.40 33.06 4.69
C LYS A 31 -8.18 34.24 4.09
N ARG A 32 -7.48 35.28 3.64
CA ARG A 32 -8.10 36.50 3.05
C ARG A 32 -8.91 36.19 1.79
N TYR A 33 -8.46 35.24 0.97
CA TYR A 33 -9.04 34.95 -0.34
C TYR A 33 -9.69 33.56 -0.43
N ALA A 34 -9.66 32.79 0.66
CA ALA A 34 -10.37 31.52 0.75
C ALA A 34 -11.90 31.72 0.71
N PRO A 35 -12.67 30.80 0.07
CA PRO A 35 -14.12 30.84 0.03
C PRO A 35 -14.71 30.97 1.44
N THR A 36 -15.65 31.89 1.63
CA THR A 36 -16.18 32.25 2.96
C THR A 36 -16.74 31.04 3.72
N HIS A 37 -17.38 30.09 3.04
CA HIS A 37 -17.96 28.89 3.66
C HIS A 37 -16.93 27.82 4.01
N LEU A 38 -15.73 27.85 3.42
CA LEU A 38 -14.65 26.89 3.70
C LEU A 38 -13.50 27.49 4.51
N ARG A 39 -13.51 28.82 4.74
CA ARG A 39 -12.35 29.55 5.25
C ARG A 39 -11.81 28.97 6.55
N ASP A 40 -12.67 28.72 7.53
CA ASP A 40 -12.23 28.24 8.85
C ASP A 40 -11.70 26.80 8.77
N GLU A 41 -12.34 25.95 7.96
CA GLU A 41 -11.87 24.58 7.68
C GLU A 41 -10.49 24.62 7.00
N ILE A 42 -10.34 25.45 5.96
CA ILE A 42 -9.10 25.63 5.22
C ILE A 42 -7.98 26.06 6.14
N VAL A 43 -8.21 27.11 6.93
CA VAL A 43 -7.20 27.62 7.86
C VAL A 43 -6.83 26.54 8.89
N SER A 44 -7.81 25.87 9.50
CA SER A 44 -7.54 24.82 10.48
C SER A 44 -6.72 23.66 9.91
N GLU A 45 -7.05 23.20 8.70
CA GLU A 45 -6.30 22.12 8.05
C GLU A 45 -4.91 22.57 7.59
N LEU A 46 -4.76 23.82 7.14
CA LEU A 46 -3.47 24.39 6.77
C LEU A 46 -2.56 24.56 7.99
N GLU A 47 -3.05 25.01 9.14
CA GLU A 47 -2.26 25.14 10.36
C GLU A 47 -1.75 23.77 10.84
N LYS A 48 -2.56 22.71 10.69
CA LYS A 48 -2.13 21.33 10.98
C LYS A 48 -1.09 20.83 9.98
N ALA A 49 -1.29 21.11 8.70
CA ALA A 49 -0.44 20.62 7.62
C ALA A 49 0.89 21.41 7.51
N PHE A 50 0.89 22.67 7.94
CA PHE A 50 2.01 23.61 7.86
C PHE A 50 2.17 24.38 9.19
N PRO A 51 2.72 23.75 10.24
CA PRO A 51 2.85 24.37 11.56
C PRO A 51 3.73 25.63 11.60
N SER A 52 4.58 25.86 10.59
CA SER A 52 5.38 27.08 10.46
C SER A 52 4.56 28.31 10.05
N GLY A 53 3.32 28.13 9.61
CA GLY A 53 2.48 29.20 9.07
C GLY A 53 2.78 29.58 7.61
N SER A 54 3.77 28.92 6.98
CA SER A 54 4.20 29.15 5.60
C SER A 54 4.01 27.91 4.74
N LEU A 55 3.60 28.09 3.49
CA LEU A 55 3.33 27.01 2.55
C LEU A 55 3.62 27.40 1.09
N HIS A 56 3.56 26.43 0.19
CA HIS A 56 3.52 26.67 -1.25
C HIS A 56 2.15 26.27 -1.81
N ALA A 57 1.76 26.86 -2.93
CA ALA A 57 0.49 26.59 -3.58
C ALA A 57 0.70 26.29 -5.06
N TRP A 58 -0.14 25.43 -5.63
CA TRP A 58 -0.16 25.23 -7.07
C TRP A 58 -1.57 25.11 -7.62
N GLY A 59 -1.80 25.82 -8.72
CA GLY A 59 -3.06 25.88 -9.41
C GLY A 59 -3.15 24.85 -10.54
N VAL A 60 -4.34 24.28 -10.72
CA VAL A 60 -4.65 23.33 -11.79
C VAL A 60 -5.80 23.88 -12.63
N PRO A 61 -5.66 23.90 -13.98
CA PRO A 61 -6.68 24.46 -14.85
C PRO A 61 -7.96 23.64 -14.84
N GLU A 62 -9.07 24.29 -15.18
CA GLU A 62 -10.40 23.66 -15.16
C GLU A 62 -10.49 22.39 -16.03
N GLY A 63 -9.82 22.38 -17.19
CA GLY A 63 -9.76 21.22 -18.08
C GLY A 63 -9.13 19.97 -17.46
N ALA A 64 -8.46 20.09 -16.31
CA ALA A 64 -7.86 18.99 -15.55
C ALA A 64 -8.65 18.64 -14.27
N ALA A 65 -9.94 19.00 -14.18
CA ALA A 65 -10.79 18.69 -13.02
C ALA A 65 -10.84 17.18 -12.67
N SER A 66 -10.78 16.30 -13.67
CA SER A 66 -10.73 14.84 -13.45
C SER A 66 -9.46 14.39 -12.74
N THR A 67 -8.34 15.08 -12.98
CA THR A 67 -7.06 14.85 -12.31
C THR A 67 -7.09 15.39 -10.88
N ILE A 68 -7.69 16.57 -10.65
CA ILE A 68 -7.89 17.11 -9.30
C ILE A 68 -8.72 16.17 -8.44
N ARG A 69 -9.79 15.55 -8.97
CA ARG A 69 -10.58 14.56 -8.22
C ARG A 69 -9.77 13.35 -7.76
N GLN A 70 -8.68 13.02 -8.45
CA GLN A 70 -7.82 11.87 -8.13
C GLN A 70 -6.64 12.25 -7.21
N LEU A 71 -6.18 13.49 -7.25
CA LEU A 71 -5.07 13.98 -6.45
C LEU A 71 -5.41 13.89 -4.94
N ALA A 72 -4.55 13.32 -4.12
CA ALA A 72 -4.78 13.16 -2.68
C ALA A 72 -3.61 13.74 -1.87
N ILE A 73 -3.85 13.92 -0.57
CA ILE A 73 -2.78 14.24 0.38
C ILE A 73 -1.73 13.12 0.33
N GLY A 74 -0.46 13.49 0.28
CA GLY A 74 0.67 12.57 0.13
C GLY A 74 0.97 12.16 -1.32
N ASP A 75 0.26 12.68 -2.31
CA ASP A 75 0.64 12.55 -3.72
C ASP A 75 1.71 13.57 -4.11
N VAL A 76 2.36 13.32 -5.24
CA VAL A 76 3.47 14.14 -5.75
C VAL A 76 3.13 14.71 -7.11
N MET A 77 3.34 16.01 -7.28
CA MET A 77 3.27 16.70 -8.57
C MET A 77 4.67 17.14 -9.01
N LEU A 78 5.13 16.63 -10.15
CA LEU A 78 6.33 17.09 -10.82
C LEU A 78 5.98 18.22 -11.81
N LEU A 79 6.62 19.37 -11.65
CA LEU A 79 6.38 20.53 -12.51
C LEU A 79 7.43 20.57 -13.62
N ILE A 80 7.01 20.28 -14.85
CA ILE A 80 7.87 20.28 -16.03
C ILE A 80 7.92 21.72 -16.56
N ARG A 81 9.11 22.34 -16.52
CA ARG A 81 9.31 23.69 -17.07
C ARG A 81 9.18 23.67 -18.59
N THR A 82 9.73 22.66 -19.25
CA THR A 82 9.57 22.47 -20.70
C THR A 82 9.89 21.04 -21.11
N ILE A 83 9.28 20.58 -22.20
CA ILE A 83 9.51 19.25 -22.80
C ILE A 83 10.48 19.30 -24.00
N SER A 84 11.10 20.45 -24.23
CA SER A 84 12.19 20.63 -25.21
C SER A 84 13.39 19.72 -24.89
N GLU A 85 14.32 19.61 -25.84
CA GLU A 85 15.52 18.77 -25.68
C GLU A 85 16.36 19.12 -24.44
N ASP A 86 16.44 20.42 -24.12
CA ASP A 86 17.08 20.97 -22.93
C ASP A 86 16.12 21.13 -21.74
N GLY A 87 14.99 20.42 -21.75
CA GLY A 87 13.93 20.59 -20.78
C GLY A 87 14.19 19.94 -19.43
N ASP A 88 13.72 20.62 -18.37
CA ASP A 88 13.88 20.20 -16.99
C ASP A 88 12.57 20.16 -16.19
N ILE A 89 12.64 19.44 -15.07
CA ILE A 89 11.60 19.26 -14.07
C ILE A 89 12.17 19.77 -12.75
N PRO A 90 12.19 21.09 -12.52
CA PRO A 90 12.95 21.67 -11.40
C PRO A 90 12.30 21.48 -10.03
N TYR A 91 11.00 21.20 -9.98
CA TYR A 91 10.24 21.20 -8.73
C TYR A 91 9.37 19.95 -8.58
N MET A 92 9.39 19.44 -7.36
CA MET A 92 8.52 18.39 -6.87
C MET A 92 7.67 18.93 -5.74
N CYS A 93 6.35 18.87 -5.91
CA CYS A 93 5.38 19.33 -4.93
C CYS A 93 4.75 18.13 -4.23
N ASN A 94 5.00 17.98 -2.93
CA ASN A 94 4.31 16.99 -2.09
C ASN A 94 3.00 17.60 -1.60
N VAL A 95 1.87 17.05 -2.02
CA VAL A 95 0.54 17.55 -1.65
C VAL A 95 0.31 17.34 -0.15
N ARG A 96 0.10 18.43 0.58
CA ARG A 96 -0.16 18.42 2.03
C ARG A 96 -1.60 18.73 2.36
N SER A 97 -2.26 19.56 1.54
CA SER A 97 -3.68 19.85 1.67
C SER A 97 -4.30 20.17 0.30
N ILE A 98 -5.58 19.85 0.12
CA ILE A 98 -6.28 20.01 -1.16
C ILE A 98 -7.79 20.07 -0.96
N TRP A 99 -8.45 20.97 -1.67
CA TRP A 99 -9.91 21.02 -1.78
C TRP A 99 -10.35 20.73 -3.21
N LYS A 100 -11.49 20.07 -3.35
CA LYS A 100 -12.06 19.70 -4.66
C LYS A 100 -12.98 20.76 -5.24
N GLU A 101 -13.25 21.81 -4.46
CA GLU A 101 -14.03 22.97 -4.89
C GLU A 101 -13.12 24.00 -5.59
N LYS A 102 -13.71 24.80 -6.48
CA LYS A 102 -13.03 25.91 -7.13
C LYS A 102 -12.79 27.05 -6.14
N MET A 103 -11.62 27.66 -6.19
CA MET A 103 -11.20 28.80 -5.37
C MET A 103 -10.78 29.94 -6.31
N GLU A 104 -11.74 30.52 -7.02
CA GLU A 104 -11.50 31.51 -8.07
C GLU A 104 -10.84 32.80 -7.55
N ASP A 105 -11.34 33.33 -6.43
CA ASP A 105 -10.77 34.51 -5.77
C ASP A 105 -9.33 34.26 -5.32
N LEU A 106 -9.07 33.08 -4.75
CA LEU A 106 -7.71 32.67 -4.36
C LEU A 106 -6.80 32.53 -5.59
N SER A 107 -7.28 31.93 -6.67
CA SER A 107 -6.52 31.83 -7.94
C SER A 107 -6.12 33.21 -8.45
N ASN A 108 -7.07 34.15 -8.46
CA ASN A 108 -6.79 35.51 -8.90
C ASN A 108 -5.82 36.23 -7.96
N ALA A 109 -5.94 36.04 -6.64
CA ALA A 109 -5.00 36.62 -5.68
C ALA A 109 -3.57 36.08 -5.85
N LEU A 110 -3.41 34.77 -6.09
CA LEU A 110 -2.11 34.12 -6.20
C LEU A 110 -1.42 34.36 -7.55
N TRP A 111 -2.18 34.31 -8.66
CA TRP A 111 -1.60 34.36 -10.01
C TRP A 111 -2.01 35.59 -10.83
N GLY A 112 -2.95 36.41 -10.37
CA GLY A 112 -3.55 37.48 -11.16
C GLY A 112 -4.42 36.93 -12.31
N SER A 113 -4.97 35.73 -12.13
CA SER A 113 -5.75 35.03 -13.14
C SER A 113 -6.71 34.01 -12.52
N TYR A 114 -7.88 33.84 -13.12
CA TYR A 114 -8.87 32.82 -12.77
C TYR A 114 -8.63 31.47 -13.49
N HIS A 115 -7.54 31.35 -14.27
CA HIS A 115 -7.32 30.19 -15.14
C HIS A 115 -7.03 28.87 -14.38
N PHE A 116 -6.69 28.96 -13.09
CA PHE A 116 -6.30 27.81 -12.26
C PHE A 116 -7.18 27.67 -11.01
N PRO A 117 -8.50 27.41 -11.18
CA PRO A 117 -9.46 27.51 -10.10
C PRO A 117 -9.31 26.40 -9.05
N TYR A 118 -8.62 25.29 -9.34
CA TYR A 118 -8.37 24.25 -8.36
C TYR A 118 -6.98 24.43 -7.74
N VAL A 119 -6.93 24.62 -6.43
CA VAL A 119 -5.67 24.88 -5.71
C VAL A 119 -5.38 23.74 -4.75
N PHE A 120 -4.14 23.28 -4.75
CA PHE A 120 -3.61 22.45 -3.68
C PHE A 120 -2.40 23.12 -3.04
N PHE A 121 -2.16 22.78 -1.78
CA PHE A 121 -1.08 23.30 -0.98
C PHE A 121 -0.05 22.20 -0.73
N CYS A 122 1.21 22.55 -0.86
CA CYS A 122 2.29 21.58 -0.91
C CYS A 122 3.56 22.03 -0.17
N SER A 123 4.39 21.03 0.16
CA SER A 123 5.81 21.27 0.41
C SER A 123 6.56 21.11 -0.91
N VAL A 124 7.46 22.04 -1.23
CA VAL A 124 8.24 22.02 -2.47
C VAL A 124 9.65 21.54 -2.19
N ASN A 125 10.13 20.63 -3.03
CA ASN A 125 11.53 20.27 -3.13
C ASN A 125 12.05 20.67 -4.51
N LYS A 126 13.20 21.37 -4.56
CA LYS A 126 13.99 21.48 -5.78
C LYS A 126 14.55 20.10 -6.12
N ILE A 127 14.52 19.72 -7.39
CA ILE A 127 15.13 18.47 -7.87
C ILE A 127 15.89 18.75 -9.16
N ASP A 128 16.94 17.98 -9.42
CA ASP A 128 17.67 18.00 -10.69
C ASP A 128 17.24 16.80 -11.54
N LEU A 129 16.29 17.04 -12.44
CA LEU A 129 15.72 16.00 -13.30
C LEU A 129 15.42 16.59 -14.68
N THR A 130 16.03 16.06 -15.73
CA THR A 130 15.70 16.45 -17.10
C THR A 130 14.43 15.74 -17.59
N TRP A 131 13.70 16.35 -18.52
CA TRP A 131 12.54 15.72 -19.15
C TRP A 131 12.92 14.43 -19.88
N THR A 132 14.05 14.44 -20.58
CA THR A 132 14.60 13.24 -21.24
C THR A 132 14.87 12.14 -20.23
N LYS A 133 15.53 12.46 -19.11
CA LYS A 133 15.82 11.47 -18.09
C LYS A 133 14.55 10.91 -17.45
N PHE A 134 13.58 11.76 -17.17
CA PHE A 134 12.29 11.32 -16.66
C PHE A 134 11.58 10.36 -17.63
N LYS A 135 11.55 10.64 -18.94
CA LYS A 135 10.96 9.73 -19.93
C LYS A 135 11.67 8.38 -19.95
N GLU A 136 12.99 8.34 -19.93
CA GLU A 136 13.75 7.09 -19.81
C GLU A 136 13.40 6.35 -18.52
N ASP A 137 13.29 7.10 -17.42
CA ASP A 137 12.99 6.55 -16.13
C ASP A 137 11.60 5.91 -16.11
N VAL A 138 10.57 6.53 -16.68
CA VAL A 138 9.22 5.94 -16.69
C VAL A 138 8.90 5.17 -17.97
N SER A 139 9.91 4.91 -18.81
CA SER A 139 9.80 4.21 -20.10
C SER A 139 8.71 4.79 -21.01
N TYR A 140 8.63 6.12 -21.09
CA TYR A 140 7.82 6.81 -22.09
C TYR A 140 8.52 6.78 -23.46
N GLU A 141 7.71 6.65 -24.51
CA GLU A 141 8.20 6.81 -25.88
C GLU A 141 8.87 8.17 -26.06
N PRO A 142 9.94 8.29 -26.87
CA PRO A 142 10.61 9.57 -27.10
C PRO A 142 9.66 10.68 -27.57
N ILE A 143 8.64 10.32 -28.34
CA ILE A 143 7.61 11.22 -28.88
C ILE A 143 6.52 11.60 -27.88
N TYR A 144 6.46 10.97 -26.70
CA TYR A 144 5.42 11.25 -25.71
C TYR A 144 5.48 12.70 -25.21
N ARG A 145 4.31 13.33 -25.15
CA ARG A 145 4.12 14.69 -24.63
C ARG A 145 2.85 14.74 -23.78
N PRO A 146 2.91 15.33 -22.58
CA PRO A 146 1.72 15.52 -21.75
C PRO A 146 0.82 16.66 -22.25
N GLY A 147 1.29 17.53 -23.16
CA GLY A 147 0.43 18.46 -23.92
C GLY A 147 -0.14 19.60 -23.09
N GLY A 148 0.60 20.04 -22.06
CA GLY A 148 0.14 21.04 -21.10
C GLY A 148 -0.86 20.51 -20.06
N TYR A 149 -1.22 19.22 -20.10
CA TYR A 149 -2.16 18.63 -19.15
C TYR A 149 -1.48 18.18 -17.85
N VAL A 150 -2.27 18.15 -16.78
CA VAL A 150 -1.92 17.45 -15.55
C VAL A 150 -2.26 15.96 -15.72
N VAL A 151 -1.23 15.12 -15.73
CA VAL A 151 -1.35 13.70 -16.06
C VAL A 151 -0.86 12.85 -14.89
N ARG A 152 -1.66 11.86 -14.48
CA ARG A 152 -1.20 10.80 -13.57
C ARG A 152 -0.29 9.84 -14.32
N VAL A 153 0.91 9.62 -13.83
CA VAL A 153 1.83 8.62 -14.38
C VAL A 153 1.39 7.24 -13.92
N ASN A 154 1.33 6.29 -14.84
CA ASN A 154 0.89 4.93 -14.52
C ASN A 154 1.86 4.26 -13.54
N LYS A 155 1.37 3.79 -12.40
CA LYS A 155 2.14 3.13 -11.34
C LYS A 155 3.10 2.04 -11.84
N LYS A 156 2.70 1.27 -12.86
CA LYS A 156 3.51 0.18 -13.43
C LYS A 156 4.85 0.68 -13.98
N ARG A 157 4.92 1.95 -14.40
CA ARG A 157 6.15 2.56 -14.94
C ARG A 157 7.24 2.74 -13.90
N PHE A 158 6.89 2.66 -12.61
CA PHE A 158 7.82 2.76 -11.51
C PHE A 158 8.20 1.40 -10.91
N ASN A 159 7.70 0.28 -11.46
CA ASN A 159 7.99 -1.06 -10.94
C ASN A 159 9.50 -1.34 -10.86
N LYS A 160 10.28 -0.86 -11.84
CA LYS A 160 11.75 -1.01 -11.85
C LYS A 160 12.47 -0.22 -10.74
N TYR A 161 11.75 0.68 -10.06
CA TYR A 161 12.23 1.40 -8.89
C TYR A 161 11.61 0.87 -7.60
N GLY A 162 10.75 -0.15 -7.62
CA GLY A 162 10.00 -0.56 -6.43
C GLY A 162 8.76 0.30 -6.12
N GLY A 163 8.26 1.05 -7.11
CA GLY A 163 7.05 1.87 -7.00
C GLY A 163 7.31 3.38 -7.02
N GLU A 164 6.22 4.16 -7.07
CA GLU A 164 6.25 5.62 -7.16
C GLU A 164 7.08 6.25 -6.05
N ALA A 165 6.95 5.72 -4.84
CA ALA A 165 7.57 6.30 -3.65
C ALA A 165 9.08 6.16 -3.62
N THR A 166 9.59 5.01 -4.03
CA THR A 166 11.02 4.79 -4.13
C THR A 166 11.63 5.63 -5.24
N TYR A 167 10.90 5.82 -6.35
CA TYR A 167 11.32 6.77 -7.39
C TYR A 167 11.42 8.20 -6.88
N VAL A 168 10.39 8.67 -6.15
CA VAL A 168 10.38 9.98 -5.49
C VAL A 168 11.55 10.13 -4.51
N ALA A 169 11.79 9.12 -3.67
CA ALA A 169 12.90 9.13 -2.73
C ALA A 169 14.26 9.19 -3.45
N LYS A 170 14.41 8.49 -4.58
CA LYS A 170 15.60 8.58 -5.43
C LYS A 170 15.82 10.01 -5.92
N LEU A 171 14.78 10.70 -6.40
CA LEU A 171 14.89 12.09 -6.86
C LEU A 171 15.37 13.03 -5.75
N LEU A 172 14.90 12.84 -4.52
CA LEU A 172 15.35 13.60 -3.35
C LEU A 172 16.80 13.29 -2.97
N ASN A 173 17.23 12.03 -3.07
CA ASN A 173 18.57 11.61 -2.70
C ASN A 173 19.64 12.00 -3.74
N SER A 174 19.28 12.07 -5.02
CA SER A 174 20.16 12.61 -6.08
C SER A 174 20.65 14.01 -5.73
N ASN A 175 19.80 14.85 -5.12
CA ASN A 175 20.17 16.18 -4.64
C ASN A 175 21.24 16.16 -3.53
N SER A 176 21.20 15.16 -2.64
CA SER A 176 22.18 15.03 -1.55
C SER A 176 23.59 14.72 -2.06
N LEU A 177 23.72 13.99 -3.18
CA LEU A 177 25.01 13.66 -3.81
C LEU A 177 25.61 14.87 -4.55
N TYR A 178 24.78 15.70 -5.18
CA TYR A 178 25.25 16.94 -5.84
C TYR A 178 25.64 18.04 -4.85
N LEU A 179 24.94 18.16 -3.71
CA LEU A 179 25.31 19.10 -2.63
C LEU A 179 26.63 18.74 -1.95
N THR A 180 27.05 17.47 -1.98
CA THR A 180 28.38 17.06 -1.51
C THR A 180 29.50 17.33 -2.51
N ALA A 181 29.18 17.47 -3.81
CA ALA A 181 30.18 17.63 -4.87
C ALA A 181 30.58 19.09 -5.14
N LYS A 182 29.74 20.06 -4.77
CA LYS A 182 30.08 21.50 -4.78
C LYS A 182 30.01 21.99 -3.34
N GLY A 183 31.15 22.01 -2.66
CA GLY A 183 31.24 22.38 -1.26
C GLY A 183 30.66 23.77 -1.01
N GLU A 184 29.44 23.84 -0.46
CA GLU A 184 28.91 25.01 0.21
C GLU A 184 27.75 24.61 1.14
N LYS A 185 27.97 24.92 2.43
CA LYS A 185 27.10 24.91 3.63
C LYS A 185 26.01 23.83 3.78
N LYS A 186 26.25 23.03 4.83
CA LYS A 186 25.33 22.13 5.56
C LYS A 186 24.01 22.84 5.89
N VAL A 187 22.92 22.49 5.21
CA VAL A 187 21.56 22.84 5.63
C VAL A 187 21.06 21.69 6.52
N GLU A 188 20.76 22.00 7.78
CA GLU A 188 20.07 21.08 8.69
C GLU A 188 18.67 20.80 8.14
N ILE A 189 18.43 19.55 7.75
CA ILE A 189 17.11 19.07 7.36
C ILE A 189 16.32 18.83 8.64
N SER A 190 15.24 19.58 8.86
CA SER A 190 14.37 19.44 10.02
C SER A 190 13.66 18.08 10.03
N SER A 191 13.49 17.55 11.24
CA SER A 191 13.21 16.14 11.55
C SER A 191 11.78 15.63 11.29
N ASP A 192 10.94 16.35 10.54
CA ASP A 192 9.49 16.09 10.52
C ASP A 192 8.95 15.53 9.20
N THR A 193 9.82 15.03 8.32
CA THR A 193 9.37 14.29 7.12
C THR A 193 9.30 12.81 7.44
N LEU A 194 8.12 12.32 7.84
CA LEU A 194 7.81 10.89 7.89
C LEU A 194 7.82 10.31 6.46
N VAL A 195 9.02 10.00 5.95
CA VAL A 195 9.26 9.31 4.69
C VAL A 195 8.91 7.83 4.89
N ALA A 196 7.87 7.33 4.22
CA ALA A 196 7.63 5.89 4.10
C ALA A 196 8.55 5.34 3.00
N ILE A 197 9.59 4.60 3.40
CA ILE A 197 10.59 4.00 2.53
C ILE A 197 10.12 2.59 2.13
N TYR A 198 9.83 2.36 0.86
CA TYR A 198 9.30 1.07 0.40
C TYR A 198 10.42 0.06 0.18
N PHE A 199 10.15 -1.20 0.55
CA PHE A 199 11.05 -2.35 0.33
C PHE A 199 10.64 -3.12 -0.94
N GLU A 200 11.63 -3.55 -1.73
CA GLU A 200 11.48 -4.32 -2.98
C GLU A 200 11.65 -5.80 -2.67
N VAL A 201 10.68 -6.64 -3.09
CA VAL A 201 10.76 -8.09 -2.89
C VAL A 201 12.04 -8.63 -3.53
N GLY A 202 12.70 -9.56 -2.83
CA GLY A 202 13.96 -10.17 -3.26
C GLY A 202 15.20 -9.30 -3.02
N LYS A 203 15.05 -7.99 -2.76
CA LYS A 203 16.18 -7.08 -2.53
C LYS A 203 16.77 -7.23 -1.13
N VAL A 204 18.09 -7.13 -1.06
CA VAL A 204 18.86 -7.22 0.18
C VAL A 204 19.15 -5.83 0.73
N TYR A 205 18.86 -5.64 2.01
CA TYR A 205 19.01 -4.39 2.75
C TYR A 205 19.95 -4.57 3.94
N HIS A 206 20.78 -3.58 4.22
CA HIS A 206 21.56 -3.56 5.45
C HIS A 206 20.66 -3.20 6.64
N ARG A 207 20.53 -4.10 7.62
CA ARG A 207 19.57 -3.96 8.71
C ARG A 207 19.74 -2.66 9.52
N GLN A 208 20.97 -2.29 9.89
CA GLN A 208 21.19 -1.05 10.64
C GLN A 208 21.01 0.21 9.78
N ARG A 209 21.76 0.31 8.67
CA ARG A 209 21.81 1.50 7.82
C ARG A 209 20.51 1.74 7.03
N ASP A 210 19.92 0.69 6.47
CA ASP A 210 18.83 0.81 5.49
C ASP A 210 17.44 0.61 6.14
N ILE A 211 17.37 0.15 7.40
CA ILE A 211 16.11 -0.03 8.14
C ILE A 211 16.15 0.78 9.45
N HIS A 212 16.98 0.42 10.42
CA HIS A 212 16.91 1.03 11.76
C HIS A 212 17.36 2.49 11.81
N ALA A 213 18.31 2.92 11.00
CA ALA A 213 18.70 4.33 10.93
C ALA A 213 17.57 5.24 10.41
N LEU A 214 16.62 4.66 9.67
CA LEU A 214 15.52 5.39 9.03
C LEU A 214 14.22 5.30 9.85
N TYR A 215 13.92 4.12 10.37
CA TYR A 215 12.67 3.84 11.09
C TYR A 215 12.82 3.84 12.61
N GLY A 216 14.05 3.74 13.14
CA GLY A 216 14.30 3.42 14.54
C GLY A 216 13.83 2.00 14.88
N GLY A 217 13.20 1.88 16.06
CA GLY A 217 12.73 0.59 16.59
C GLY A 217 13.84 -0.26 17.19
N GLN A 218 13.47 -1.43 17.72
CA GLN A 218 14.42 -2.36 18.34
C GLN A 218 15.29 -3.03 17.28
N ASP A 219 16.61 -3.06 17.47
CA ASP A 219 17.60 -3.57 16.50
C ASP A 219 18.23 -4.92 16.88
N GLN A 220 17.95 -5.44 18.08
CA GLN A 220 18.50 -6.71 18.59
C GLN A 220 17.52 -7.92 18.56
N GLY A 221 16.35 -7.81 17.91
CA GLY A 221 15.30 -8.85 17.95
C GLY A 221 14.84 -9.37 16.58
N GLY A 222 14.05 -10.46 16.57
CA GLY A 222 13.38 -10.94 15.36
C GLY A 222 12.21 -10.05 14.93
N MET A 223 11.68 -9.23 15.84
CA MET A 223 10.58 -8.30 15.57
C MET A 223 10.99 -6.89 15.99
N SER A 224 10.66 -5.90 15.16
CA SER A 224 10.89 -4.49 15.45
C SER A 224 9.61 -3.71 15.23
N THR A 225 9.25 -2.88 16.20
CA THR A 225 8.02 -2.07 16.17
C THR A 225 8.37 -0.59 16.39
N PRO A 226 8.80 0.13 15.34
CA PRO A 226 9.00 1.57 15.38
C PRO A 226 7.84 2.31 16.05
N ALA A 227 8.14 3.21 16.98
CA ALA A 227 7.11 3.99 17.68
C ALA A 227 6.53 5.11 16.79
N ARG A 228 7.34 5.65 15.87
CA ARG A 228 7.01 6.80 15.02
C ARG A 228 6.36 6.42 13.69
N TYR A 229 6.37 5.13 13.34
CA TYR A 229 5.88 4.64 12.05
C TYR A 229 4.87 3.50 12.26
N PRO A 230 3.79 3.44 11.46
CA PRO A 230 2.81 2.36 11.53
C PRO A 230 3.32 1.10 10.81
N ASP A 231 4.55 0.69 11.11
CA ASP A 231 5.25 -0.43 10.47
C ASP A 231 5.74 -1.42 11.54
N ILE A 232 5.74 -2.70 11.19
CA ILE A 232 6.29 -3.80 11.97
C ILE A 232 7.23 -4.57 11.07
N PHE A 233 8.49 -4.70 11.49
CA PHE A 233 9.50 -5.44 10.74
C PHE A 233 9.74 -6.80 11.38
N LEU A 234 9.55 -7.86 10.61
CA LEU A 234 9.81 -9.24 10.99
C LEU A 234 11.08 -9.70 10.30
N PHE A 235 12.03 -10.22 11.08
CA PHE A 235 13.27 -10.80 10.63
C PHE A 235 13.28 -12.28 11.01
N THR A 236 13.35 -13.13 10.01
CA THR A 236 13.48 -14.59 10.14
C THR A 236 14.85 -15.04 9.63
N GLY A 237 15.38 -16.15 10.14
CA GLY A 237 16.68 -16.65 9.68
C GLY A 237 17.24 -17.83 10.46
N GLU A 238 18.37 -18.36 9.97
CA GLU A 238 19.02 -19.56 10.52
C GLU A 238 19.41 -19.42 12.00
N VAL A 239 19.71 -18.20 12.45
CA VAL A 239 20.05 -17.91 13.85
C VAL A 239 18.86 -18.21 14.78
N GLY A 240 17.62 -18.11 14.28
CA GLY A 240 16.41 -18.49 15.02
C GLY A 240 16.27 -19.99 15.28
N LYS A 241 16.80 -20.83 14.39
CA LYS A 241 16.78 -22.30 14.55
C LYS A 241 17.58 -22.75 15.77
N ILE A 242 18.61 -21.98 16.17
CA ILE A 242 19.41 -22.20 17.39
C ILE A 242 18.56 -21.98 18.66
N TYR A 243 17.53 -21.14 18.59
CA TYR A 243 16.61 -20.83 19.70
C TYR A 243 15.27 -21.61 19.64
N GLY A 244 15.21 -22.67 18.82
CA GLY A 244 14.01 -23.50 18.65
C GLY A 244 12.94 -22.91 17.71
N TYR A 245 13.25 -21.84 16.97
CA TYR A 245 12.33 -21.25 16.00
C TYR A 245 12.27 -22.07 14.71
N LYS A 246 11.06 -22.44 14.30
CA LYS A 246 10.76 -23.16 13.06
C LYS A 246 10.02 -22.24 12.09
N ASP A 247 10.60 -21.09 11.83
CA ASP A 247 9.99 -20.15 10.90
C ASP A 247 10.13 -20.66 9.47
N GLY A 248 9.13 -20.36 8.65
CA GLY A 248 9.16 -20.72 7.23
C GLY A 248 7.78 -20.96 6.66
N PHE A 249 7.73 -20.97 5.33
CA PHE A 249 6.55 -21.42 4.60
C PHE A 249 6.20 -22.85 4.96
N ARG A 250 4.90 -23.10 5.03
CA ARG A 250 4.33 -24.44 5.08
C ARG A 250 3.88 -24.84 3.67
N PRO A 251 3.67 -26.15 3.41
CA PRO A 251 3.22 -26.62 2.11
C PRO A 251 1.89 -26.01 1.63
N ASP A 252 1.12 -25.41 2.54
CA ASP A 252 -0.13 -24.70 2.26
C ASP A 252 0.06 -23.22 1.85
N GLY A 253 1.31 -22.73 1.79
CA GLY A 253 1.66 -21.36 1.44
C GLY A 253 1.63 -20.37 2.61
N VAL A 254 1.21 -20.80 3.82
CA VAL A 254 1.19 -19.93 5.00
C VAL A 254 2.58 -19.87 5.61
N PHE A 255 3.06 -18.66 5.90
CA PHE A 255 4.33 -18.47 6.60
C PHE A 255 4.12 -18.55 8.10
N TYR A 256 4.75 -19.53 8.75
CA TYR A 256 4.72 -19.62 10.20
C TYR A 256 5.85 -18.78 10.77
N TYR A 257 5.51 -17.82 11.64
CA TYR A 257 6.46 -16.95 12.30
C TYR A 257 6.37 -17.11 13.80
N THR A 258 7.49 -17.38 14.46
CA THR A 258 7.53 -17.60 15.90
C THR A 258 7.59 -16.28 16.66
N GLY A 259 6.70 -16.10 17.64
CA GLY A 259 6.62 -14.89 18.45
C GLY A 259 7.87 -14.61 19.30
N GLU A 260 7.94 -13.37 19.82
CA GLU A 260 9.03 -12.91 20.67
C GLU A 260 8.94 -13.50 22.09
N GLY A 261 10.12 -13.83 22.63
CA GLY A 261 10.34 -14.35 23.98
C GLY A 261 11.28 -15.54 23.90
N GLN A 262 12.42 -15.52 24.59
CA GLN A 262 13.46 -16.57 24.47
C GLN A 262 13.47 -17.58 25.62
N LYS A 263 12.89 -17.22 26.77
CA LYS A 263 12.92 -18.01 28.00
C LYS A 263 11.52 -18.13 28.60
N GLY A 264 11.13 -19.36 28.97
CA GLY A 264 9.79 -19.65 29.49
C GLY A 264 8.65 -19.38 28.50
N ASP A 265 7.42 -19.52 28.98
CA ASP A 265 6.20 -19.36 28.18
C ASP A 265 6.12 -17.98 27.54
N MET A 266 5.85 -17.96 26.23
CA MET A 266 5.67 -16.71 25.50
C MET A 266 4.39 -16.02 25.93
N LYS A 267 4.48 -14.70 26.09
CA LYS A 267 3.36 -13.84 26.48
C LYS A 267 2.83 -13.08 25.28
N MET A 268 1.51 -12.94 25.19
CA MET A 268 0.85 -12.09 24.20
C MET A 268 0.91 -10.61 24.62
N SER A 269 2.12 -10.07 24.73
CA SER A 269 2.43 -8.71 25.18
C SER A 269 3.37 -8.02 24.19
N ASN A 270 3.46 -6.68 24.27
CA ASN A 270 4.40 -5.86 23.48
C ASN A 270 4.35 -6.19 21.98
N SER A 271 5.47 -6.61 21.38
CA SER A 271 5.62 -6.91 19.95
C SER A 271 4.64 -8.00 19.48
N ASN A 272 4.44 -9.06 20.27
CA ASN A 272 3.47 -10.13 19.95
C ASN A 272 2.04 -9.59 19.85
N LYS A 273 1.66 -8.71 20.79
CA LYS A 273 0.37 -8.03 20.77
C LYS A 273 0.27 -7.09 19.56
N ALA A 274 1.34 -6.35 19.25
CA ALA A 274 1.38 -5.45 18.10
C ALA A 274 1.20 -6.18 16.76
N LEU A 275 1.80 -7.37 16.60
CA LEU A 275 1.62 -8.20 15.40
C LEU A 275 0.20 -8.78 15.32
N ARG A 276 -0.34 -9.29 16.43
CA ARG A 276 -1.74 -9.76 16.49
C ARG A 276 -2.73 -8.65 16.12
N ASP A 277 -2.54 -7.46 16.68
CA ASP A 277 -3.47 -6.33 16.55
C ASP A 277 -3.11 -5.41 15.37
N HIS A 278 -2.13 -5.77 14.54
CA HIS A 278 -1.55 -4.89 13.50
C HIS A 278 -2.64 -4.32 12.59
N ALA A 279 -3.56 -5.15 12.13
CA ALA A 279 -4.60 -4.76 11.20
C ALA A 279 -5.65 -3.83 11.84
N SER A 280 -5.99 -4.00 13.13
CA SER A 280 -6.88 -3.06 13.83
C SER A 280 -6.21 -1.72 14.15
N LEU A 281 -4.88 -1.73 14.27
CA LEU A 281 -4.08 -0.53 14.57
C LEU A 281 -3.57 0.16 13.30
N GLY A 282 -3.99 -0.31 12.11
CA GLY A 282 -3.55 0.23 10.83
C GLY A 282 -2.06 0.06 10.55
N LYS A 283 -1.39 -0.89 11.21
CA LYS A 283 0.05 -1.15 11.05
C LYS A 283 0.30 -2.10 9.89
N ARG A 284 1.33 -1.81 9.10
CA ARG A 284 1.85 -2.70 8.05
C ARG A 284 2.88 -3.65 8.62
N VAL A 285 2.94 -4.87 8.09
CA VAL A 285 3.91 -5.89 8.52
C VAL A 285 4.80 -6.23 7.32
N HIS A 286 6.11 -6.21 7.53
CA HIS A 286 7.13 -6.43 6.50
C HIS A 286 8.01 -7.60 6.91
N LEU A 287 8.11 -8.62 6.07
CA LEU A 287 8.90 -9.82 6.35
C LEU A 287 10.25 -9.78 5.63
N PHE A 288 11.32 -10.09 6.36
CA PHE A 288 12.69 -10.17 5.87
C PHE A 288 13.34 -11.49 6.27
N GLU A 289 14.09 -12.08 5.34
CA GLU A 289 14.92 -13.26 5.54
C GLU A 289 16.38 -12.87 5.81
N THR A 290 17.04 -13.59 6.71
CA THR A 290 18.48 -13.49 6.99
C THR A 290 19.12 -14.87 6.90
N SER A 291 20.27 -14.98 6.25
CA SER A 291 21.02 -16.23 6.12
C SER A 291 22.51 -15.94 6.02
N LYS A 292 23.35 -16.98 6.17
CA LYS A 292 24.80 -16.85 5.93
C LYS A 292 25.10 -16.39 4.50
N GLU A 293 24.31 -16.83 3.53
CA GLU A 293 24.45 -16.48 2.10
C GLU A 293 24.11 -15.02 1.83
N ILE A 294 23.11 -14.46 2.52
CA ILE A 294 22.74 -13.04 2.41
C ILE A 294 23.83 -12.12 3.02
N GLY A 295 24.58 -12.63 4.00
CA GLY A 295 25.67 -11.93 4.66
C GLY A 295 25.28 -11.33 6.01
N LYS A 296 26.26 -11.27 6.92
CA LYS A 296 26.04 -10.78 8.30
C LYS A 296 25.58 -9.32 8.29
N GLY A 297 24.47 -9.03 8.97
CA GLY A 297 23.90 -7.69 9.07
C GLY A 297 23.00 -7.28 7.90
N TYR A 298 22.82 -8.16 6.92
CA TYR A 298 21.93 -7.94 5.78
C TYR A 298 20.68 -8.82 5.87
N ALA A 299 19.59 -8.33 5.30
CA ALA A 299 18.30 -9.03 5.26
C ALA A 299 17.64 -8.86 3.89
N ARG A 300 17.16 -9.95 3.30
CA ARG A 300 16.40 -9.95 2.04
C ARG A 300 14.93 -9.70 2.33
N TYR A 301 14.32 -8.73 1.67
CA TYR A 301 12.88 -8.49 1.84
C TYR A 301 12.07 -9.57 1.12
N MET A 302 11.15 -10.20 1.84
CA MET A 302 10.30 -11.28 1.32
C MET A 302 8.94 -10.78 0.84
N GLY A 303 8.44 -9.67 1.40
CA GLY A 303 7.12 -9.15 1.06
C GLY A 303 6.38 -8.54 2.25
N GLN A 304 5.22 -7.96 1.94
CA GLN A 304 4.31 -7.50 2.98
C GLN A 304 3.52 -8.69 3.52
N ALA A 305 3.35 -8.76 4.83
CA ALA A 305 2.65 -9.83 5.50
C ALA A 305 1.34 -9.35 6.13
N PHE A 306 0.40 -10.28 6.28
CA PHE A 306 -0.83 -10.11 7.03
C PHE A 306 -0.97 -11.25 8.03
N CYS A 307 -1.15 -10.92 9.32
CA CYS A 307 -1.38 -11.94 10.34
C CYS A 307 -2.81 -12.51 10.22
N LEU A 308 -2.92 -13.77 9.81
CA LEU A 308 -4.17 -14.53 9.69
C LEU A 308 -4.69 -14.99 11.06
N GLY A 309 -3.76 -15.37 11.95
CA GLY A 309 -4.09 -15.95 13.24
C GLY A 309 -2.85 -16.30 14.04
N HIS A 310 -3.05 -16.93 15.19
CA HIS A 310 -1.97 -17.49 15.99
C HIS A 310 -2.45 -18.70 16.78
N HIS A 311 -1.53 -19.60 17.08
CA HIS A 311 -1.74 -20.71 18.01
C HIS A 311 -0.56 -20.86 18.95
N LYS A 312 -0.68 -21.79 19.90
CA LYS A 312 0.41 -22.15 20.81
C LYS A 312 0.94 -23.54 20.47
N GLU A 313 2.26 -23.70 20.53
CA GLU A 313 2.94 -24.99 20.37
C GLU A 313 3.94 -25.18 21.51
N GLU A 314 4.12 -26.41 21.98
CA GLU A 314 5.22 -26.74 22.90
C GLU A 314 6.54 -26.74 22.13
N ARG A 315 7.50 -25.94 22.60
CA ARG A 315 8.85 -25.86 22.03
C ARG A 315 9.88 -25.77 23.14
N VAL A 316 11.14 -26.05 22.81
CA VAL A 316 12.26 -25.81 23.72
C VAL A 316 12.61 -24.32 23.75
N ASP A 317 12.96 -23.81 24.92
CA ASP A 317 13.52 -22.48 25.11
C ASP A 317 15.05 -22.47 25.01
N ILE A 318 15.68 -21.31 25.23
CA ILE A 318 17.15 -21.16 25.16
C ILE A 318 17.89 -22.02 26.20
N ASP A 319 17.26 -22.36 27.32
CA ASP A 319 17.81 -23.21 28.38
C ASP A 319 17.50 -24.70 28.13
N GLY A 320 16.90 -25.05 26.99
CA GLY A 320 16.48 -26.41 26.63
C GLY A 320 15.21 -26.89 27.33
N LYS A 321 14.47 -26.02 28.01
CA LYS A 321 13.24 -26.37 28.73
C LYS A 321 12.02 -26.26 27.84
N LEU A 322 11.06 -27.16 28.00
CA LEU A 322 9.76 -27.05 27.32
C LEU A 322 9.02 -25.79 27.78
N ARG A 323 8.39 -25.12 26.81
CA ARG A 323 7.60 -23.91 26.98
C ARG A 323 6.49 -23.83 25.95
N MET A 324 5.46 -23.07 26.26
CA MET A 324 4.43 -22.68 25.31
C MET A 324 4.93 -21.52 24.44
N ALA A 325 5.25 -21.81 23.17
CA ALA A 325 5.59 -20.82 22.17
C ALA A 325 4.33 -20.32 21.44
N ILE A 326 4.28 -19.04 21.12
CA ILE A 326 3.27 -18.44 20.24
C ILE A 326 3.77 -18.53 18.81
N VAL A 327 2.92 -19.03 17.91
CA VAL A 327 3.21 -19.12 16.48
C VAL A 327 2.14 -18.31 15.75
N PHE A 328 2.58 -17.35 14.95
CA PHE A 328 1.75 -16.55 14.08
C PHE A 328 1.67 -17.18 12.70
N GLU A 329 0.48 -17.19 12.14
CA GLU A 329 0.17 -17.63 10.79
C GLU A 329 0.08 -16.39 9.91
N LEU A 330 1.01 -16.24 8.95
CA LEU A 330 1.11 -15.06 8.10
C LEU A 330 0.80 -15.41 6.65
N ASP A 331 -0.07 -14.62 6.02
CA ASP A 331 -0.18 -14.54 4.57
C ASP A 331 0.85 -13.54 4.07
N VAL A 332 1.75 -13.97 3.19
CA VAL A 332 2.85 -13.13 2.70
C VAL A 332 2.65 -12.91 1.22
N ASP A 333 2.46 -11.65 0.83
CA ASP A 333 2.43 -11.26 -0.58
C ASP A 333 3.88 -11.25 -1.10
N THR A 334 4.32 -12.41 -1.57
CA THR A 334 5.70 -12.61 -2.04
C THR A 334 5.94 -12.14 -3.46
N SER A 335 4.94 -11.56 -4.16
CA SER A 335 4.88 -11.12 -5.57
C SER A 335 6.10 -11.36 -6.48
N ASP A 336 6.61 -12.58 -6.47
CA ASP A 336 7.56 -13.26 -7.33
C ASP A 336 7.00 -14.68 -7.43
N GLU A 337 5.89 -14.85 -8.17
CA GLU A 337 5.49 -16.17 -8.65
C GLU A 337 6.47 -16.57 -9.77
N GLU A 338 7.65 -17.04 -9.40
CA GLU A 338 8.37 -18.01 -10.22
C GLU A 338 7.86 -19.42 -9.87
N GLU A 339 7.22 -20.01 -10.89
CA GLU A 339 7.02 -21.43 -11.15
C GLU A 339 7.08 -22.42 -9.97
N THR A 340 5.90 -22.86 -9.53
CA THR A 340 5.72 -24.30 -9.24
C THR A 340 4.48 -24.82 -9.96
N ILE A 341 4.75 -25.45 -11.10
CA ILE A 341 3.87 -26.35 -11.81
C ILE A 341 3.46 -27.46 -10.84
N PHE A 342 2.20 -27.48 -10.41
CA PHE A 342 1.55 -28.73 -10.02
C PHE A 342 0.43 -29.01 -11.01
N SER A 343 0.76 -29.94 -11.91
CA SER A 343 -0.15 -30.68 -12.76
C SER A 343 -1.38 -31.14 -11.97
N MET A 344 -2.56 -30.66 -12.35
CA MET A 344 -3.78 -31.45 -12.40
C MET A 344 -4.60 -31.00 -13.61
N GLN A 345 -4.66 -31.86 -14.62
CA GLN A 345 -5.64 -31.80 -15.70
C GLN A 345 -7.04 -31.90 -15.12
N GLU A 346 -7.95 -31.02 -15.55
CA GLU A 346 -9.36 -31.37 -15.76
C GLU A 346 -9.93 -30.44 -16.87
N PRO A 347 -10.90 -30.91 -17.67
CA PRO A 347 -11.16 -30.46 -19.03
C PRO A 347 -12.01 -29.19 -19.12
N PHE A 348 -11.76 -28.48 -20.22
CA PHE A 348 -12.48 -27.32 -20.72
C PHE A 348 -13.96 -27.66 -20.99
N VAL A 349 -14.89 -27.05 -20.25
CA VAL A 349 -16.31 -27.02 -20.61
C VAL A 349 -16.67 -25.63 -21.10
N GLN A 350 -16.90 -25.54 -22.40
CA GLN A 350 -17.35 -24.37 -23.13
C GLN A 350 -18.76 -23.97 -22.67
N TYR A 351 -18.90 -22.83 -22.01
CA TYR A 351 -20.21 -22.33 -21.60
C TYR A 351 -20.92 -21.65 -22.78
N SER A 352 -21.87 -22.39 -23.36
CA SER A 352 -23.04 -21.81 -24.00
C SER A 352 -24.28 -22.32 -23.27
N SER A 353 -25.17 -21.38 -22.93
CA SER A 353 -26.54 -21.55 -22.43
C SER A 353 -26.76 -22.11 -21.01
N VAL A 354 -27.69 -21.45 -20.33
CA VAL A 354 -28.16 -21.65 -18.96
C VAL A 354 -28.78 -23.05 -18.77
N SER A 355 -28.36 -23.83 -17.75
CA SER A 355 -29.07 -25.05 -17.36
C SER A 355 -28.98 -25.36 -15.86
N LYS A 356 -30.00 -26.08 -15.35
CA LYS A 356 -30.24 -26.49 -13.95
C LYS A 356 -29.09 -27.28 -13.26
N LYS A 357 -28.01 -27.63 -13.96
CA LYS A 357 -26.82 -28.33 -13.41
C LYS A 357 -25.89 -27.43 -12.60
N SER A 358 -25.87 -26.12 -12.85
CA SER A 358 -24.99 -25.17 -12.14
C SER A 358 -25.35 -24.98 -10.67
N GLY A 359 -26.65 -24.98 -10.34
CA GLY A 359 -27.13 -24.81 -8.96
C GLY A 359 -26.77 -25.97 -8.04
N LYS A 360 -26.74 -27.21 -8.55
CA LYS A 360 -26.36 -28.41 -7.77
C LYS A 360 -24.87 -28.38 -7.39
N LEU A 361 -24.01 -28.00 -8.33
CA LEU A 361 -22.56 -27.84 -8.10
C LEU A 361 -22.25 -26.69 -7.13
N LEU A 362 -22.99 -25.59 -7.21
CA LEU A 362 -22.85 -24.46 -6.28
C LEU A 362 -23.25 -24.86 -4.85
N GLY A 363 -24.36 -25.61 -4.69
CA GLY A 363 -24.80 -26.13 -3.40
C GLY A 363 -23.81 -27.11 -2.75
N GLU A 364 -23.15 -27.96 -3.55
CA GLU A 364 -22.11 -28.87 -3.07
C GLU A 364 -20.84 -28.12 -2.60
N LEU A 365 -20.44 -27.05 -3.31
CA LEU A 365 -19.35 -26.18 -2.91
C LEU A 365 -19.68 -25.40 -1.63
N ARG A 366 -20.92 -24.91 -1.50
CA ARG A 366 -21.41 -24.27 -0.28
C ARG A 366 -21.36 -25.22 0.91
N LYS A 367 -21.82 -26.47 0.74
CA LYS A 367 -21.79 -27.48 1.80
C LYS A 367 -20.37 -27.72 2.31
N LYS A 368 -19.40 -27.89 1.41
CA LYS A 368 -17.97 -28.03 1.77
C LYS A 368 -17.39 -26.80 2.45
N ALA A 369 -17.85 -25.62 2.07
CA ALA A 369 -17.39 -24.35 2.64
C ALA A 369 -17.96 -24.06 4.04
N VAL A 370 -19.11 -24.66 4.38
CA VAL A 370 -19.80 -24.50 5.69
C VAL A 370 -19.45 -25.62 6.68
N GLU A 371 -19.05 -26.80 6.22
CA GLU A 371 -18.71 -27.96 7.06
C GLU A 371 -17.73 -27.60 8.20
N LYS A 372 -18.24 -27.67 9.44
CA LYS A 372 -17.44 -27.42 10.65
C LYS A 372 -16.50 -28.60 10.89
N ALA A 373 -15.25 -28.31 11.24
CA ALA A 373 -14.30 -29.36 11.63
C ALA A 373 -14.84 -30.15 12.83
N SER A 374 -14.71 -31.49 12.77
CA SER A 374 -15.04 -32.36 13.89
C SER A 374 -14.28 -31.93 15.15
N LYS A 375 -14.97 -31.88 16.30
CA LYS A 375 -14.36 -31.51 17.60
C LYS A 375 -13.23 -32.48 17.97
N ASP A 376 -13.34 -33.73 17.54
CA ASP A 376 -12.41 -34.83 17.81
C ASP A 376 -11.27 -34.94 16.78
N ALA A 377 -11.17 -34.00 15.83
CA ALA A 377 -10.10 -34.02 14.84
C ALA A 377 -8.73 -33.71 15.48
N THR A 378 -7.71 -34.48 15.09
CA THR A 378 -6.32 -34.22 15.47
C THR A 378 -5.85 -32.85 14.97
N PRO A 379 -4.81 -32.24 15.57
CA PRO A 379 -4.28 -30.95 15.12
C PRO A 379 -3.85 -30.91 13.64
N GLN A 380 -3.41 -32.06 13.08
CA GLN A 380 -3.06 -32.18 11.67
C GLN A 380 -4.31 -32.22 10.77
N GLN A 381 -5.36 -32.95 11.18
CA GLN A 381 -6.66 -32.96 10.49
C GLN A 381 -7.38 -31.60 10.60
N LYS A 382 -7.29 -30.91 11.75
CA LYS A 382 -7.81 -29.56 11.91
C LYS A 382 -7.16 -28.59 10.92
N ARG A 383 -5.84 -28.66 10.76
CA ARG A 383 -5.09 -27.85 9.77
C ARG A 383 -5.45 -28.18 8.32
N GLN A 384 -5.56 -29.47 7.97
CA GLN A 384 -5.98 -29.89 6.63
C GLN A 384 -7.42 -29.46 6.31
N ASN A 385 -8.32 -29.53 7.30
CA ASN A 385 -9.70 -29.08 7.16
C ASN A 385 -9.81 -27.57 6.98
N VAL A 386 -8.96 -26.77 7.64
CA VAL A 386 -8.88 -25.31 7.45
C VAL A 386 -8.46 -25.00 6.01
N PHE A 387 -7.38 -25.61 5.50
CA PHE A 387 -6.93 -25.40 4.13
C PHE A 387 -7.98 -25.78 3.07
N VAL A 388 -8.59 -26.96 3.19
CA VAL A 388 -9.65 -27.41 2.28
C VAL A 388 -10.83 -26.45 2.31
N ARG A 389 -11.16 -25.92 3.49
CA ARG A 389 -12.25 -24.97 3.70
C ARG A 389 -11.95 -23.59 3.11
N SER A 390 -10.77 -23.02 3.34
CA SER A 390 -10.38 -21.71 2.77
C SER A 390 -10.36 -21.75 1.24
N LYS A 391 -9.86 -22.84 0.65
CA LYS A 391 -9.92 -23.05 -0.80
C LYS A 391 -11.35 -23.22 -1.30
N ALA A 392 -12.18 -24.02 -0.61
CA ALA A 392 -13.58 -24.21 -0.97
C ALA A 392 -14.38 -22.90 -0.89
N ILE A 393 -14.12 -22.04 0.09
CA ILE A 393 -14.75 -20.72 0.22
C ILE A 393 -14.34 -19.81 -0.93
N LYS A 394 -13.04 -19.73 -1.24
CA LYS A 394 -12.54 -18.93 -2.38
C LYS A 394 -13.19 -19.37 -3.69
N ASP A 395 -13.18 -20.66 -3.97
CA ASP A 395 -13.76 -21.21 -5.20
C ASP A 395 -15.28 -21.01 -5.25
N TYR A 396 -15.97 -21.18 -4.11
CA TYR A 396 -17.41 -20.95 -3.99
C TYR A 396 -17.77 -19.49 -4.26
N VAL A 397 -17.10 -18.54 -3.60
CA VAL A 397 -17.38 -17.10 -3.71
C VAL A 397 -17.15 -16.60 -5.14
N LEU A 398 -16.06 -17.02 -5.79
CA LEU A 398 -15.79 -16.65 -7.18
C LEU A 398 -16.81 -17.24 -8.16
N LYS A 399 -17.26 -18.49 -7.93
CA LYS A 399 -18.31 -19.12 -8.74
C LYS A 399 -19.69 -18.50 -8.51
N ARG A 400 -20.04 -18.19 -7.26
CA ARG A 400 -21.28 -17.49 -6.88
C ARG A 400 -21.39 -16.14 -7.59
N ALA A 401 -20.29 -15.39 -7.59
CA ALA A 401 -20.19 -14.10 -8.25
C ALA A 401 -20.32 -14.17 -9.78
N ASN A 402 -20.03 -15.33 -10.38
CA ASN A 402 -20.18 -15.60 -11.82
C ASN A 402 -19.59 -14.49 -12.71
N GLY A 403 -18.40 -14.02 -12.33
CA GLY A 403 -17.69 -12.96 -13.05
C GLY A 403 -18.30 -11.56 -12.96
N VAL A 404 -19.18 -11.32 -11.98
CA VAL A 404 -19.73 -10.02 -11.64
C VAL A 404 -19.30 -9.64 -10.23
N CYS A 405 -18.77 -8.43 -10.06
CA CYS A 405 -18.41 -7.89 -8.76
C CYS A 405 -19.66 -7.75 -7.88
N GLU A 406 -19.65 -8.39 -6.71
CA GLU A 406 -20.77 -8.35 -5.77
C GLU A 406 -20.87 -7.01 -5.03
N GLY A 407 -19.78 -6.23 -5.01
CA GLY A 407 -19.75 -4.89 -4.43
C GLY A 407 -20.38 -3.81 -5.33
N CYS A 408 -20.07 -3.78 -6.63
CA CYS A 408 -20.55 -2.74 -7.55
C CYS A 408 -21.50 -3.23 -8.65
N GLY A 409 -21.67 -4.54 -8.84
CA GLY A 409 -22.52 -5.13 -9.89
C GLY A 409 -21.91 -5.11 -11.29
N ASN A 410 -20.70 -4.58 -11.47
CA ASN A 410 -20.02 -4.57 -12.76
C ASN A 410 -19.36 -5.91 -13.06
N LYS A 411 -19.26 -6.29 -14.34
CA LYS A 411 -18.47 -7.44 -14.77
C LYS A 411 -17.01 -7.32 -14.30
N ALA A 412 -16.36 -8.47 -14.10
CA ALA A 412 -14.94 -8.54 -13.82
C ALA A 412 -14.15 -7.73 -14.87
N PRO A 413 -13.10 -7.00 -14.44
CA PRO A 413 -12.40 -6.06 -15.31
C PRO A 413 -11.62 -6.72 -16.46
N PHE A 414 -11.27 -8.00 -16.33
CA PHE A 414 -10.57 -8.77 -17.35
C PHE A 414 -10.71 -10.28 -17.10
N ILE A 415 -10.30 -11.06 -18.09
CA ILE A 415 -10.21 -12.52 -18.04
C ILE A 415 -8.75 -12.92 -17.82
N THR A 416 -8.49 -13.89 -16.95
CA THR A 416 -7.16 -14.40 -16.64
C THR A 416 -6.63 -15.31 -17.76
N LYS A 417 -5.34 -15.64 -17.73
CA LYS A 417 -4.75 -16.64 -18.64
C LYS A 417 -5.46 -18.01 -18.59
N LYS A 418 -6.17 -18.30 -17.49
CA LYS A 418 -6.97 -19.52 -17.30
C LYS A 418 -8.38 -19.41 -17.90
N GLN A 419 -8.69 -18.35 -18.64
CA GLN A 419 -10.01 -18.07 -19.20
C GLN A 419 -11.11 -17.82 -18.14
N GLU A 420 -10.72 -17.30 -16.96
CA GLU A 420 -11.65 -17.03 -15.85
C GLU A 420 -11.78 -15.52 -15.57
N PRO A 421 -12.97 -15.01 -15.20
CA PRO A 421 -13.16 -13.63 -14.77
C PRO A 421 -12.35 -13.29 -13.50
N TYR A 422 -11.59 -12.19 -13.49
CA TYR A 422 -10.77 -11.82 -12.34
C TYR A 422 -11.55 -11.04 -11.27
N LEU A 423 -11.74 -11.65 -10.09
CA LEU A 423 -12.28 -11.03 -8.88
C LEU A 423 -11.46 -11.46 -7.65
N GLU A 424 -11.45 -10.62 -6.63
CA GLU A 424 -10.69 -10.78 -5.38
C GLU A 424 -11.68 -11.07 -4.23
N PRO A 425 -11.60 -12.24 -3.56
CA PRO A 425 -12.39 -12.52 -2.37
C PRO A 425 -11.98 -11.60 -1.21
N HIS A 426 -12.98 -11.06 -0.50
CA HIS A 426 -12.82 -10.10 0.58
C HIS A 426 -13.60 -10.52 1.82
N HIS A 427 -12.99 -10.55 2.99
CA HIS A 427 -13.69 -10.83 4.24
C HIS A 427 -14.32 -9.55 4.82
N THR A 428 -15.65 -9.56 5.00
CA THR A 428 -16.46 -8.40 5.42
C THR A 428 -16.67 -8.31 6.94
N THR A 429 -16.57 -9.40 7.68
CA THR A 429 -16.71 -9.43 9.15
C THR A 429 -15.59 -10.21 9.83
N ARG A 430 -15.16 -9.73 11.02
CA ARG A 430 -14.25 -10.43 11.93
C ARG A 430 -15.05 -11.01 13.10
N ILE A 431 -14.87 -12.30 13.42
CA ILE A 431 -15.22 -12.83 14.75
C ILE A 431 -13.94 -13.36 15.38
N ALA A 432 -13.64 -12.87 16.59
CA ALA A 432 -12.40 -13.13 17.31
C ALA A 432 -12.26 -14.58 17.84
N ASP A 433 -13.35 -15.37 17.86
CA ASP A 433 -13.38 -16.64 18.59
C ASP A 433 -13.71 -17.89 17.74
N GLY A 434 -13.60 -17.83 16.40
CA GLY A 434 -13.96 -18.99 15.56
C GLY A 434 -13.59 -18.97 14.07
N GLY A 435 -12.79 -18.00 13.63
CA GLY A 435 -12.24 -17.94 12.27
C GLY A 435 -13.10 -17.14 11.27
N PRO A 436 -12.48 -16.37 10.37
CA PRO A 436 -13.17 -15.56 9.34
C PRO A 436 -13.75 -16.37 8.18
N ASP A 437 -13.52 -17.69 8.14
CA ASP A 437 -13.83 -18.52 6.97
C ASP A 437 -15.25 -19.09 7.02
N HIS A 438 -16.24 -18.23 6.77
CA HIS A 438 -17.60 -18.64 6.39
C HIS A 438 -18.01 -17.94 5.08
N PRO A 439 -18.65 -18.62 4.12
CA PRO A 439 -19.10 -18.00 2.86
C PRO A 439 -19.98 -16.75 3.03
N GLU A 440 -20.74 -16.68 4.13
CA GLU A 440 -21.60 -15.54 4.50
C GLU A 440 -20.82 -14.29 4.90
N HIS A 441 -19.50 -14.40 5.05
CA HIS A 441 -18.62 -13.31 5.44
C HIS A 441 -17.63 -12.95 4.35
N VAL A 442 -17.65 -13.64 3.20
CA VAL A 442 -16.68 -13.43 2.12
C VAL A 442 -17.42 -13.00 0.84
N ILE A 443 -16.99 -11.88 0.26
CA ILE A 443 -17.59 -11.25 -0.93
C ILE A 443 -16.58 -11.16 -2.08
N ALA A 444 -17.00 -11.40 -3.32
CA ALA A 444 -16.16 -11.28 -4.50
C ALA A 444 -16.15 -9.83 -5.03
N LEU A 445 -15.01 -9.17 -5.01
CA LEU A 445 -14.87 -7.77 -5.40
C LEU A 445 -13.97 -7.63 -6.63
N CYS A 446 -14.26 -6.64 -7.48
CA CYS A 446 -13.26 -6.19 -8.45
C CYS A 446 -12.13 -5.44 -7.71
N PRO A 447 -10.94 -5.29 -8.31
CA PRO A 447 -9.78 -4.67 -7.65
C PRO A 447 -10.06 -3.25 -7.11
N SER A 448 -10.94 -2.50 -7.78
CA SER A 448 -11.36 -1.15 -7.33
C SER A 448 -12.24 -1.21 -6.08
N CYS A 449 -13.19 -2.15 -6.04
CA CYS A 449 -14.07 -2.34 -4.88
C CYS A 449 -13.31 -2.93 -3.69
N HIS A 450 -12.40 -3.87 -3.96
CA HIS A 450 -11.53 -4.48 -2.96
C HIS A 450 -10.64 -3.41 -2.29
N ARG A 451 -10.00 -2.57 -3.09
CA ARG A 451 -9.20 -1.44 -2.58
C ARG A 451 -10.04 -0.41 -1.82
N ARG A 452 -11.26 -0.10 -2.27
CA ARG A 452 -12.18 0.79 -1.53
C ARG A 452 -12.49 0.22 -0.14
N ALA A 453 -12.75 -1.09 -0.05
CA ALA A 453 -13.03 -1.77 1.21
C ALA A 453 -11.86 -1.74 2.20
N HIS A 454 -10.62 -1.61 1.73
CA HIS A 454 -9.46 -1.49 2.63
C HIS A 454 -8.99 -0.06 2.88
N TYR A 455 -9.06 0.81 1.87
CA TYR A 455 -8.25 2.04 1.84
C TYR A 455 -9.05 3.32 1.59
N ALA A 456 -10.34 3.24 1.27
CA ALA A 456 -11.13 4.45 1.08
C ALA A 456 -11.48 5.12 2.42
N ILE A 457 -11.74 6.42 2.38
CA ILE A 457 -12.20 7.19 3.55
C ILE A 457 -13.51 6.60 4.08
N ASP A 458 -14.37 6.13 3.19
CA ASP A 458 -15.63 5.48 3.51
C ASP A 458 -15.49 3.96 3.70
N ALA A 459 -14.28 3.41 3.85
CA ALA A 459 -14.05 1.97 3.92
C ALA A 459 -14.94 1.28 4.97
N GLN A 460 -15.13 1.88 6.15
CA GLN A 460 -16.01 1.33 7.18
C GLN A 460 -17.49 1.30 6.74
N GLU A 461 -18.00 2.40 6.19
CA GLU A 461 -19.38 2.49 5.68
C GLU A 461 -19.57 1.55 4.47
N TYR A 462 -18.59 1.49 3.60
CA TYR A 462 -18.58 0.63 2.43
C TYR A 462 -18.59 -0.85 2.85
N ASN A 463 -17.77 -1.27 3.81
CA ASN A 463 -17.82 -2.63 4.35
C ASN A 463 -19.19 -2.96 4.95
N HIS A 464 -19.82 -2.03 5.69
CA HIS A 464 -21.20 -2.24 6.17
C HIS A 464 -22.18 -2.50 5.03
N LYS A 465 -22.09 -1.72 3.93
CA LYS A 465 -22.91 -1.95 2.73
C LYS A 465 -22.61 -3.31 2.08
N LEU A 466 -21.36 -3.78 2.09
CA LEU A 466 -21.00 -5.11 1.60
C LEU A 466 -21.59 -6.23 2.46
N ILE A 467 -21.61 -6.05 3.79
CA ILE A 467 -22.27 -6.98 4.73
C ILE A 467 -23.77 -7.09 4.41
N ASP A 468 -24.45 -5.96 4.19
CA ASP A 468 -25.87 -5.97 3.87
C ASP A 468 -26.17 -6.60 2.51
N LYS A 469 -25.28 -6.39 1.52
CA LYS A 469 -25.37 -7.09 0.22
C LYS A 469 -25.17 -8.59 0.36
N LEU A 470 -24.23 -9.04 1.20
CA LEU A 470 -24.02 -10.48 1.42
C LEU A 470 -25.26 -11.17 1.96
N LYS A 471 -26.06 -10.53 2.83
CA LYS A 471 -27.34 -11.09 3.33
C LYS A 471 -28.37 -11.35 2.23
N ILE A 472 -28.25 -10.67 1.09
CA ILE A 472 -29.15 -10.82 -0.07
C ILE A 472 -28.60 -11.83 -1.07
N ILE A 473 -27.26 -11.91 -1.17
CA ILE A 473 -26.56 -12.78 -2.13
C ILE A 473 -26.42 -14.21 -1.58
N GLU A 474 -26.18 -14.36 -0.28
CA GLU A 474 -26.20 -15.63 0.44
C GLU A 474 -27.60 -15.88 0.99
N VAL A 475 -28.37 -16.73 0.28
CA VAL A 475 -29.69 -17.21 0.69
C VAL A 475 -29.71 -18.74 0.70
#